data_AF-A0AB33IC49-F1
#
_entry.id   AF-A0AB33IC49-F1
#
_cell.length_a   1.000
_cell.length_b   1.000
_cell.length_c   1.000
_cell.angle_alpha   90.00
_cell.angle_beta   90.00
_cell.angle_gamma   90.00
#
_symmetry.space_group_name_H-M   'P 1'
#
loop_
_entity.id
_entity.type
_entity.pdbx_description
1 polymer ?
#
loop_
_entity_poly.entity_id
_entity_poly.type
_entity_poly.pdbx_seq_one_letter_code
_entity_poly.pdbx_strand_id
1 'polypeptide(L)'
;MTEILPAALSLKPRKTIRLEIGPDGTLDSTEVVACREELPAPRSRWLPQPRTPDIALVLPQGSILSRDVTLPRVAAGNAARTIGYDLDRLTPFRQDDVLWSVQRKPGAERGEQIIFRLLVVPRFLVSSALDTLSHAGINPTCVSMDTASDAPLTIPLGKTARKSHPIGRVFAICAAIFIAAPFISQQITLFRLHHAIAALSDGRTQAEDIRRRITAFTAAPAALAREEHRIGSPLHIIGTLTDALPDGTFLTAMHIHERHVTMEGESTQATKLIGVLEHDAAFSDAAFSGPVTRSENKQMDVFTINAKAPG
;
A
#
# COMPACT_ATOMS: atom_id res chain seq x y z
N MET A 1 -37.42 -17.16 -24.51
CA MET A 1 -36.18 -16.87 -23.76
C MET A 1 -36.37 -15.50 -23.14
N THR A 2 -36.86 -15.51 -21.91
CA THR A 2 -37.50 -14.37 -21.27
C THR A 2 -36.51 -13.86 -20.23
N GLU A 3 -35.99 -12.65 -20.43
CA GLU A 3 -35.07 -12.00 -19.50
C GLU A 3 -35.77 -11.77 -18.16
N ILE A 4 -35.29 -12.46 -17.12
CA ILE A 4 -35.66 -12.24 -15.74
C ILE A 4 -34.78 -11.10 -15.22
N LEU A 5 -35.21 -9.85 -15.48
CA LEU A 5 -34.68 -8.68 -14.80
C LEU A 5 -35.30 -8.62 -13.38
N PRO A 6 -34.51 -8.58 -12.30
CA PRO A 6 -35.04 -8.54 -10.94
C PRO A 6 -35.87 -7.27 -10.71
N ALA A 7 -37.04 -7.43 -10.08
CA ALA A 7 -38.01 -6.37 -9.80
C ALA A 7 -37.44 -5.15 -9.03
N ALA A 8 -36.26 -5.29 -8.39
CA ALA A 8 -35.53 -4.21 -7.74
C ALA A 8 -34.94 -3.16 -8.70
N LEU A 9 -34.84 -3.47 -10.00
CA LEU A 9 -34.44 -2.53 -11.06
C LEU A 9 -35.64 -1.94 -11.82
N SER A 10 -36.87 -2.23 -11.39
CA SER A 10 -38.06 -1.57 -11.92
C SER A 10 -38.00 -0.09 -11.56
N LEU A 11 -37.56 0.71 -12.53
CA LEU A 11 -37.49 2.15 -12.43
C LEU A 11 -38.91 2.66 -12.17
N LYS A 12 -39.22 2.97 -10.91
CA LYS A 12 -40.46 3.65 -10.52
C LYS A 12 -40.68 4.81 -11.50
N PRO A 13 -41.85 4.89 -12.17
CA PRO A 13 -42.08 5.90 -13.19
C PRO A 13 -41.83 7.28 -12.60
N ARG A 14 -41.09 8.12 -13.32
CA ARG A 14 -40.81 9.49 -12.87
C ARG A 14 -42.12 10.24 -12.75
N LYS A 15 -42.36 10.87 -11.60
CA LYS A 15 -43.44 11.84 -11.44
C LYS A 15 -43.18 12.97 -12.45
N THR A 16 -44.14 13.21 -13.33
CA THR A 16 -44.07 14.29 -14.31
C THR A 16 -44.95 15.43 -13.82
N ILE A 17 -44.36 16.59 -13.50
CA ILE A 17 -45.11 17.79 -13.09
C ILE A 17 -45.43 18.56 -14.37
N ARG A 18 -46.71 18.85 -14.60
CA ARG A 18 -47.19 19.63 -15.76
C ARG A 18 -47.45 21.06 -15.30
N LEU A 19 -46.92 22.04 -16.04
CA LEU A 19 -47.11 23.46 -15.80
C LEU A 19 -47.76 24.08 -17.03
N GLU A 20 -48.91 24.73 -16.88
CA GLU A 20 -49.65 25.28 -18.01
C GLU A 20 -49.16 26.68 -18.36
N ILE A 21 -48.89 26.92 -19.65
CA ILE A 21 -48.50 28.23 -20.17
C ILE A 21 -49.75 28.91 -20.71
N GLY A 22 -50.03 30.13 -20.22
CA GLY A 22 -51.10 30.97 -20.75
C GLY A 22 -50.84 31.41 -22.21
N PRO A 23 -51.87 31.89 -22.93
CA PRO A 23 -51.73 32.37 -24.32
C PRO A 23 -50.70 33.50 -24.48
N ASP A 24 -50.39 34.23 -23.41
CA ASP A 24 -49.42 35.32 -23.37
C ASP A 24 -47.98 34.86 -23.06
N GLY A 25 -47.74 33.54 -22.98
CA GLY A 25 -46.41 32.97 -22.66
C GLY A 25 -46.03 33.04 -21.19
N THR A 26 -46.94 33.48 -20.32
CA THR A 26 -46.75 33.60 -18.87
C THR A 26 -47.17 32.33 -18.14
N LEU A 27 -46.43 31.96 -17.11
CA LEU A 27 -46.80 30.91 -16.15
C LEU A 27 -47.59 31.50 -14.99
N ASP A 28 -48.57 30.76 -14.47
CA ASP A 28 -49.17 31.15 -13.20
C ASP A 28 -48.14 31.00 -12.06
N SER A 29 -47.96 32.07 -11.31
CA SER A 29 -47.04 32.14 -10.17
C SER A 29 -47.35 31.08 -9.10
N THR A 30 -48.61 30.66 -8.97
CA THR A 30 -49.03 29.64 -7.98
C THR A 30 -48.51 28.24 -8.34
N GLU A 31 -48.54 27.87 -9.63
CA GLU A 31 -48.03 26.59 -10.13
C GLU A 31 -46.51 26.50 -10.03
N VAL A 32 -45.82 27.62 -10.24
CA VAL A 32 -44.35 27.70 -10.10
C VAL A 32 -43.92 27.48 -8.64
N VAL A 33 -44.67 28.04 -7.67
CA VAL A 33 -44.40 27.86 -6.24
C VAL A 33 -44.67 26.41 -5.82
N ALA A 34 -45.79 25.82 -6.24
CA ALA A 34 -46.10 24.42 -5.98
C ALA A 34 -45.05 23.47 -6.58
N CYS A 35 -44.57 23.74 -7.79
CA CYS A 35 -43.50 22.97 -8.42
C CYS A 35 -42.17 23.08 -7.65
N ARG A 36 -41.85 24.26 -7.12
CA ARG A 36 -40.66 24.48 -6.28
C ARG A 36 -40.70 23.71 -4.97
N GLU A 37 -41.87 23.60 -4.34
CA GLU A 37 -42.03 22.84 -3.09
C GLU A 37 -41.86 21.33 -3.30
N GLU A 38 -42.23 20.81 -4.49
CA GLU A 38 -42.04 19.41 -4.83
C GLU A 38 -40.60 19.03 -5.22
N LEU A 39 -39.73 20.03 -5.47
CA LEU A 39 -38.36 19.81 -5.88
C LEU A 39 -37.46 19.52 -4.66
N PRO A 40 -36.65 18.42 -4.69
CA PRO A 40 -35.74 18.12 -3.60
C PRO A 40 -34.69 19.23 -3.49
N ALA A 41 -34.54 19.80 -2.29
CA ALA A 41 -33.52 20.81 -2.01
C ALA A 41 -32.11 20.32 -2.42
N PRO A 42 -31.25 21.19 -2.96
CA PRO A 42 -29.90 20.82 -3.37
C PRO A 42 -29.10 20.36 -2.14
N ARG A 43 -29.02 19.04 -1.93
CA ARG A 43 -28.24 18.43 -0.85
C ARG A 43 -26.78 18.24 -1.25
N SER A 44 -25.91 18.19 -0.24
CA SER A 44 -24.46 18.15 -0.34
C SER A 44 -23.94 17.06 -1.30
N ARG A 45 -22.77 17.35 -1.90
CA ARG A 45 -22.05 16.61 -2.95
C ARG A 45 -21.72 15.14 -2.63
N TRP A 46 -22.07 14.66 -1.44
CA TRP A 46 -21.62 13.40 -0.84
C TRP A 46 -22.73 12.34 -0.73
N LEU A 47 -24.00 12.68 -1.03
CA LEU A 47 -25.10 11.71 -1.09
C LEU A 47 -25.56 11.46 -2.53
N PRO A 48 -26.05 10.25 -2.86
CA PRO A 48 -26.69 9.99 -4.14
C PRO A 48 -27.91 10.91 -4.29
N GLN A 49 -27.88 11.76 -5.32
CA GLN A 49 -28.96 12.72 -5.57
C GLN A 49 -30.27 11.98 -5.83
N PRO A 50 -31.38 12.35 -5.15
CA PRO A 50 -32.69 11.84 -5.50
C PRO A 50 -33.00 12.20 -6.96
N ARG A 51 -33.66 11.29 -7.69
CA ARG A 51 -34.07 11.55 -9.08
C ARG A 51 -35.00 12.76 -9.10
N THR A 52 -34.59 13.84 -9.76
CA THR A 52 -35.47 15.00 -9.96
C THR A 52 -36.69 14.58 -10.79
N PRO A 53 -37.90 15.07 -10.44
CA PRO A 53 -39.08 14.85 -11.27
C PRO A 53 -38.89 15.45 -12.67
N ASP A 54 -39.53 14.87 -13.67
CA ASP A 54 -39.51 15.45 -15.02
C ASP A 54 -40.54 16.59 -15.06
N ILE A 55 -40.14 17.77 -15.54
CA ILE A 55 -41.01 18.96 -15.57
C ILE A 55 -41.39 19.23 -17.01
N ALA A 56 -42.68 19.19 -17.30
CA ALA A 56 -43.25 19.38 -18.63
C ALA A 56 -44.01 20.71 -18.69
N LEU A 57 -43.58 21.60 -19.58
CA LEU A 57 -44.26 22.86 -19.89
C LEU A 57 -45.37 22.60 -20.92
N VAL A 58 -46.63 22.73 -20.53
CA VAL A 58 -47.79 22.50 -21.38
C VAL A 58 -48.17 23.80 -22.09
N LEU A 59 -48.07 23.81 -23.42
CA LEU A 59 -48.45 24.93 -24.26
C LEU A 59 -49.94 24.87 -24.65
N PRO A 60 -50.57 26.04 -24.91
CA PRO A 60 -51.93 26.08 -25.42
C PRO A 60 -52.01 25.51 -26.84
N GLN A 61 -53.20 25.02 -27.21
CA GLN A 61 -53.43 24.39 -28.50
C GLN A 61 -53.07 25.33 -29.66
N GLY A 62 -52.34 24.82 -30.65
CA GLY A 62 -51.89 25.59 -31.82
C GLY A 62 -50.50 26.24 -31.68
N SER A 63 -49.87 26.18 -30.52
CA SER A 63 -48.55 26.80 -30.28
C SER A 63 -47.35 26.01 -30.83
N ILE A 64 -47.54 24.73 -31.18
CA ILE A 64 -46.52 23.88 -31.82
C ILE A 64 -46.95 23.62 -33.26
N LEU A 65 -46.09 24.02 -34.19
CA LEU A 65 -46.22 23.66 -35.61
C LEU A 65 -45.74 22.22 -35.81
N SER A 66 -46.61 21.36 -36.35
CA SER A 66 -46.27 19.98 -36.71
C SER A 66 -46.28 19.82 -38.23
N ARG A 67 -45.16 19.38 -38.81
CA ARG A 67 -45.01 19.15 -40.26
C ARG A 67 -44.41 17.76 -40.52
N ASP A 68 -45.01 17.00 -41.43
CA ASP A 68 -44.44 15.73 -41.89
C ASP A 68 -43.39 16.02 -43.00
N VAL A 69 -42.18 15.50 -42.84
CA VAL A 69 -41.02 15.68 -43.72
C VAL A 69 -40.50 14.32 -44.15
N THR A 70 -40.39 14.11 -45.46
CA THR A 70 -39.86 12.87 -46.05
C THR A 70 -38.35 12.97 -46.23
N LEU A 71 -37.59 12.00 -45.72
CA LEU A 71 -36.16 11.87 -45.95
C LEU A 71 -35.81 10.54 -46.63
N PRO A 72 -34.78 10.51 -47.49
CA PRO A 72 -34.26 9.24 -48.02
C PRO A 72 -33.66 8.40 -46.90
N ARG A 73 -33.74 7.06 -47.03
CA ARG A 73 -33.27 6.09 -46.01
C ARG A 73 -31.81 6.29 -45.61
N VAL A 74 -30.97 6.74 -46.54
CA VAL A 74 -29.56 7.06 -46.31
C VAL A 74 -29.40 8.22 -45.31
N ALA A 75 -30.28 9.22 -45.39
CA ALA A 75 -30.28 10.38 -44.49
C ALA A 75 -31.02 10.10 -43.16
N ALA A 76 -31.81 9.03 -43.08
CA ALA A 76 -32.60 8.70 -41.89
C ALA A 76 -31.74 8.43 -40.65
N GLY A 77 -30.51 7.92 -40.81
CA GLY A 77 -29.56 7.71 -39.72
C GLY A 77 -29.13 9.01 -39.02
N ASN A 78 -29.18 10.14 -39.74
CA ASN A 78 -28.84 11.48 -39.24
C ASN A 78 -29.99 12.48 -39.47
N ALA A 79 -31.24 12.02 -39.37
CA ALA A 79 -32.43 12.80 -39.75
C ALA A 79 -32.49 14.17 -39.06
N ALA A 80 -32.16 14.24 -37.77
CA ALA A 80 -32.14 15.51 -37.03
C ALA A 80 -31.15 16.51 -37.63
N ARG A 81 -29.95 16.06 -38.03
CA ARG A 81 -28.94 16.95 -38.62
C ARG A 81 -29.36 17.45 -40.00
N THR A 82 -29.89 16.56 -40.83
CA THR A 82 -30.36 16.90 -42.18
C THR A 82 -31.53 17.89 -42.12
N ILE A 83 -32.54 17.62 -41.29
CA ILE A 83 -33.70 18.51 -41.12
C ILE A 83 -33.29 19.85 -40.49
N GLY A 84 -32.29 19.85 -39.60
CA GLY A 84 -31.75 21.07 -39.02
C GLY A 84 -31.16 22.03 -40.07
N TYR A 85 -30.39 21.53 -41.04
CA TYR A 85 -29.84 22.38 -42.12
C TYR A 85 -30.91 22.96 -43.05
N ASP A 86 -31.98 22.20 -43.28
CA ASP A 86 -33.11 22.63 -44.11
C ASP A 86 -34.21 23.35 -43.32
N LEU A 87 -33.98 23.67 -42.03
CA LEU A 87 -35.04 24.16 -41.15
C LEU A 87 -35.58 25.52 -41.60
N ASP A 88 -34.71 26.42 -42.07
CA ASP A 88 -35.05 27.73 -42.63
C ASP A 88 -35.83 27.61 -43.96
N ARG A 89 -35.75 26.46 -44.65
CA ARG A 89 -36.55 26.16 -45.86
C ARG A 89 -37.88 25.49 -45.52
N LEU A 90 -37.90 24.73 -44.43
CA LEU A 90 -39.06 23.97 -43.98
C LEU A 90 -39.98 24.77 -43.06
N THR A 91 -39.51 25.88 -42.50
CA THR A 91 -40.27 26.74 -41.59
C THR A 91 -39.99 28.21 -41.89
N PRO A 92 -40.94 29.12 -41.60
CA PRO A 92 -40.72 30.56 -41.76
C PRO A 92 -39.82 31.15 -40.67
N PHE A 93 -39.22 30.32 -39.80
CA PHE A 93 -38.43 30.74 -38.66
C PHE A 93 -36.97 30.32 -38.82
N ARG A 94 -36.07 31.08 -38.20
CA ARG A 94 -34.65 30.74 -38.13
C ARG A 94 -34.39 29.68 -37.08
N GLN A 95 -33.40 28.84 -37.33
CA GLN A 95 -32.97 27.79 -36.39
C GLN A 95 -32.70 28.30 -34.96
N ASP A 96 -32.15 29.51 -34.80
CA ASP A 96 -31.80 30.06 -33.48
C ASP A 96 -33.01 30.56 -32.69
N ASP A 97 -34.10 30.91 -33.39
CA ASP A 97 -35.31 31.51 -32.81
C ASP A 97 -36.40 30.47 -32.51
N VAL A 98 -36.12 29.18 -32.71
CA VAL A 98 -37.08 28.09 -32.49
C VAL A 98 -36.53 26.93 -31.70
N LEU A 99 -37.41 26.33 -30.92
CA LEU A 99 -37.22 25.03 -30.32
C LEU A 99 -37.85 23.99 -31.24
N TRP A 100 -37.08 22.98 -31.63
CA TRP A 100 -37.57 21.97 -32.56
C TRP A 100 -37.18 20.55 -32.13
N SER A 101 -37.99 19.59 -32.54
CA SER A 101 -37.75 18.16 -32.33
C SER A 101 -38.21 17.39 -33.55
N VAL A 102 -37.54 16.27 -33.82
CA VAL A 102 -37.88 15.38 -34.92
C VAL A 102 -38.21 14.01 -34.34
N GLN A 103 -39.39 13.51 -34.69
CA GLN A 103 -39.84 12.18 -34.28
C GLN A 103 -40.10 11.33 -35.52
N ARG A 104 -39.62 10.09 -35.54
CA ARG A 104 -39.95 9.16 -36.64
C ARG A 104 -41.40 8.71 -36.49
N LYS A 105 -42.19 8.81 -37.55
CA LYS A 105 -43.57 8.32 -37.55
C LYS A 105 -43.56 6.79 -37.75
N PRO A 106 -43.99 5.99 -36.77
CA PRO A 106 -43.96 4.53 -36.89
C PRO A 106 -44.88 4.06 -38.02
N GLY A 107 -44.40 3.15 -38.87
CA GLY A 107 -45.18 2.57 -39.98
C GLY A 107 -45.35 3.44 -41.23
N ALA A 108 -44.77 4.64 -41.27
CA ALA A 108 -44.87 5.57 -42.39
C ALA A 108 -43.61 5.50 -43.27
N GLU A 109 -43.39 4.35 -43.90
CA GLU A 109 -42.30 4.10 -44.86
C GLU A 109 -42.88 4.01 -46.27
N ARG A 110 -42.29 4.75 -47.22
CA ARG A 110 -42.70 4.73 -48.63
C ARG A 110 -41.49 4.35 -49.46
N GLY A 111 -41.27 3.04 -49.64
CA GLY A 111 -40.11 2.51 -50.35
C GLY A 111 -38.79 2.91 -49.68
N GLU A 112 -37.94 3.67 -50.39
CA GLU A 112 -36.65 4.18 -49.88
C GLU A 112 -36.77 5.47 -49.06
N GLN A 113 -37.97 5.96 -48.77
CA GLN A 113 -38.20 7.19 -48.01
C GLN A 113 -38.87 6.91 -46.67
N ILE A 114 -38.40 7.60 -45.62
CA ILE A 114 -38.91 7.53 -44.25
C ILE A 114 -39.55 8.87 -43.90
N ILE A 115 -40.76 8.83 -43.33
CA ILE A 115 -41.48 10.02 -42.90
C ILE A 115 -41.12 10.36 -41.45
N PHE A 116 -40.67 11.59 -41.25
CA PHE A 116 -40.38 12.20 -39.96
C PHE A 116 -41.42 13.28 -39.67
N ARG A 117 -41.82 13.42 -38.41
CA ARG A 117 -42.64 14.53 -37.92
C ARG A 117 -41.72 15.56 -37.27
N LEU A 118 -41.66 16.74 -37.86
CA LEU A 118 -40.97 17.91 -37.34
C LEU A 118 -41.95 18.71 -36.47
N LEU A 119 -41.57 18.94 -35.22
CA LEU A 119 -42.28 19.77 -34.25
C LEU A 119 -41.47 21.03 -34.01
N VAL A 120 -42.10 22.19 -34.09
CA VAL A 120 -41.43 23.51 -34.01
C VAL A 120 -42.24 24.44 -33.13
N VAL A 121 -41.56 25.10 -32.19
CA VAL A 121 -42.11 26.10 -31.28
C VAL A 121 -41.25 27.35 -31.33
N PRO A 122 -41.85 28.52 -31.60
CA PRO A 122 -41.14 29.79 -31.49
C PRO A 122 -40.62 30.02 -30.07
N ARG A 123 -39.34 30.39 -29.94
CA ARG A 123 -38.68 30.58 -28.64
C ARG A 123 -39.36 31.66 -27.80
N PHE A 124 -39.92 32.70 -28.42
CA PHE A 124 -40.58 33.81 -27.72
C PHE A 124 -41.80 33.37 -26.88
N LEU A 125 -42.50 32.30 -27.29
CA LEU A 125 -43.65 31.77 -26.54
C LEU A 125 -43.24 31.10 -25.24
N VAL A 126 -42.02 30.57 -25.18
CA VAL A 126 -41.52 29.78 -24.04
C VAL A 126 -40.49 30.56 -23.23
N SER A 127 -39.94 31.67 -23.76
CA SER A 127 -38.86 32.42 -23.11
C SER A 127 -39.27 33.00 -21.76
N SER A 128 -40.45 33.63 -21.67
CA SER A 128 -40.95 34.21 -20.42
C SER A 128 -41.15 33.14 -19.33
N ALA A 129 -41.73 32.01 -19.71
CA ALA A 129 -41.89 30.84 -18.85
C ALA A 129 -40.54 30.26 -18.39
N LEU A 130 -39.58 30.12 -19.31
CA LEU A 130 -38.22 29.64 -19.02
C LEU A 130 -37.47 30.58 -18.07
N ASP A 131 -37.58 31.89 -18.29
CA ASP A 131 -36.95 32.89 -17.44
C ASP A 131 -37.53 32.82 -16.03
N THR A 132 -38.85 32.76 -15.89
CA THR A 132 -39.54 32.63 -14.59
C THR A 132 -39.09 31.37 -13.84
N LEU A 133 -39.01 30.23 -14.53
CA LEU A 133 -38.53 28.97 -13.95
C LEU A 133 -37.05 29.03 -13.56
N SER A 134 -36.22 29.67 -14.39
CA SER A 134 -34.78 29.81 -14.11
C SER A 134 -34.53 30.63 -12.84
N HIS A 135 -35.29 31.71 -12.61
CA HIS A 135 -35.23 32.51 -11.38
C HIS A 135 -35.68 31.72 -10.16
N ALA A 136 -36.59 30.74 -10.35
CA ALA A 136 -37.01 29.81 -9.31
C ALA A 136 -36.02 28.64 -9.10
N GLY A 137 -34.96 28.53 -9.89
CA GLY A 137 -33.98 27.44 -9.84
C GLY A 137 -34.49 26.12 -10.47
N ILE A 138 -35.55 26.20 -11.28
CA ILE A 138 -36.23 25.06 -11.89
C ILE A 138 -35.78 24.93 -13.35
N ASN A 139 -35.32 23.74 -13.74
CA ASN A 139 -34.94 23.44 -15.12
C ASN A 139 -36.01 22.54 -15.77
N PRO A 140 -36.83 23.03 -16.72
CA PRO A 140 -37.82 22.21 -17.39
C PRO A 140 -37.19 21.15 -18.29
N THR A 141 -37.76 19.95 -18.29
CA THR A 141 -37.26 18.79 -19.04
C THR A 141 -37.78 18.81 -20.48
N CYS A 142 -39.06 19.15 -20.67
CA CYS A 142 -39.70 19.17 -21.98
C CYS A 142 -40.81 20.22 -22.08
N VAL A 143 -41.12 20.58 -23.31
CA VAL A 143 -42.35 21.27 -23.70
C VAL A 143 -43.30 20.23 -24.27
N SER A 144 -44.56 20.22 -23.84
CA SER A 144 -45.63 19.41 -24.40
C SER A 144 -46.77 20.29 -24.87
N MET A 145 -47.53 19.85 -25.87
CA MET A 145 -48.86 20.38 -26.16
C MET A 145 -49.84 19.23 -26.15
N ASP A 146 -50.95 19.44 -25.47
CA ASP A 146 -52.07 18.51 -25.51
C ASP A 146 -52.80 18.66 -26.86
N THR A 147 -53.02 17.52 -27.49
CA THR A 147 -53.63 17.40 -28.82
C THR A 147 -54.88 16.53 -28.68
N ALA A 148 -55.90 16.79 -29.50
CA ALA A 148 -57.09 15.93 -29.58
C ALA A 148 -56.77 14.50 -30.04
N SER A 149 -55.62 14.29 -30.69
CA SER A 149 -55.04 12.97 -30.96
C SER A 149 -54.30 12.48 -29.71
N ASP A 150 -54.61 11.25 -29.29
CA ASP A 150 -54.27 10.51 -28.06
C ASP A 150 -52.79 10.53 -27.55
N ALA A 151 -51.86 11.17 -28.28
CA ALA A 151 -50.45 11.29 -27.89
C ALA A 151 -49.98 12.76 -27.85
N PRO A 152 -49.50 13.28 -26.70
CA PRO A 152 -49.06 14.67 -26.58
C PRO A 152 -47.81 14.95 -27.42
N LEU A 153 -47.78 16.09 -28.10
CA LEU A 153 -46.64 16.52 -28.90
C LEU A 153 -45.56 17.06 -27.95
N THR A 154 -44.44 16.34 -27.83
CA THR A 154 -43.38 16.67 -26.85
C THR A 154 -42.06 17.04 -27.52
N ILE A 155 -41.49 18.17 -27.13
CA ILE A 155 -40.17 18.69 -27.52
C ILE A 155 -39.26 18.70 -26.29
N PRO A 156 -38.13 17.97 -26.26
CA PRO A 156 -37.20 18.00 -25.13
C PRO A 156 -36.44 19.34 -25.11
N LEU A 157 -36.44 20.03 -23.96
CA LEU A 157 -35.75 21.32 -23.73
C LEU A 157 -34.32 21.12 -23.21
N GLY A 158 -34.10 20.06 -22.45
CA GLY A 158 -32.79 19.73 -21.91
C GLY A 158 -31.91 19.01 -22.92
N LYS A 159 -30.59 19.14 -22.74
CA LYS A 159 -29.66 18.09 -23.19
C LYS A 159 -30.23 16.79 -22.64
N THR A 160 -30.83 15.97 -23.51
CA THR A 160 -31.36 14.66 -23.12
C THR A 160 -30.30 14.05 -22.22
N ALA A 161 -30.65 13.79 -20.96
CA ALA A 161 -29.73 13.19 -20.02
C ALA A 161 -29.33 11.86 -20.66
N ARG A 162 -28.19 11.90 -21.38
CA ARG A 162 -27.72 10.84 -22.26
C ARG A 162 -27.76 9.61 -21.40
N LYS A 163 -28.61 8.64 -21.75
CA LYS A 163 -28.84 7.41 -20.97
C LYS A 163 -27.49 6.99 -20.39
N SER A 164 -27.28 7.31 -19.12
CA SER A 164 -26.02 7.03 -18.45
C SER A 164 -26.04 5.53 -18.27
N HIS A 165 -25.47 4.80 -19.23
CA HIS A 165 -25.41 3.35 -19.18
C HIS A 165 -24.65 2.99 -17.90
N PRO A 166 -25.31 2.38 -16.88
CA PRO A 166 -24.67 2.05 -15.61
C PRO A 166 -23.53 1.05 -15.82
N ILE A 167 -23.56 0.33 -16.95
CA ILE A 167 -22.53 -0.58 -17.44
C ILE A 167 -21.16 0.11 -17.54
N GLY A 168 -21.07 1.36 -18.01
CA GLY A 168 -19.78 2.06 -18.11
C GLY A 168 -19.13 2.31 -16.75
N ARG A 169 -19.93 2.55 -15.71
CA ARG A 169 -19.45 2.70 -14.33
C ARG A 169 -19.04 1.36 -13.73
N VAL A 170 -19.80 0.29 -14.01
CA VAL A 170 -19.44 -1.07 -13.57
C VAL A 170 -18.13 -1.52 -14.23
N PHE A 171 -17.96 -1.29 -15.54
CA PHE A 171 -16.70 -1.59 -16.23
C PHE A 171 -15.53 -0.77 -15.70
N ALA A 172 -15.74 0.52 -15.36
CA ALA A 172 -14.69 1.34 -14.76
C ALA A 172 -14.28 0.83 -13.37
N ILE A 173 -15.24 0.40 -12.54
CA ILE A 173 -14.97 -0.19 -11.22
C ILE A 173 -14.27 -1.55 -11.37
N CYS A 174 -14.74 -2.41 -12.27
CA CYS A 174 -14.11 -3.70 -12.55
C CYS A 174 -12.69 -3.52 -13.10
N ALA A 175 -12.45 -2.56 -13.99
CA ALA A 175 -11.12 -2.23 -14.50
C ALA A 175 -10.19 -1.73 -13.39
N ALA A 176 -10.70 -0.86 -12.50
CA ALA A 176 -9.94 -0.40 -11.33
C ALA A 176 -9.56 -1.55 -10.39
N ILE A 177 -10.49 -2.48 -10.14
CA ILE A 177 -10.22 -3.69 -9.34
C ILE A 177 -9.18 -4.59 -10.04
N PHE A 178 -9.27 -4.76 -11.37
CA PHE A 178 -8.33 -5.59 -12.13
C PHE A 178 -6.91 -5.03 -12.11
N ILE A 179 -6.76 -3.70 -12.15
CA ILE A 179 -5.47 -3.01 -12.04
C ILE A 179 -4.93 -3.07 -10.60
N ALA A 180 -5.78 -2.93 -9.58
CA ALA A 180 -5.36 -2.93 -8.18
C ALA A 180 -5.05 -4.32 -7.62
N ALA A 181 -5.73 -5.37 -8.10
CA ALA A 181 -5.56 -6.75 -7.64
C ALA A 181 -4.11 -7.27 -7.64
N PRO A 182 -3.29 -7.12 -8.70
CA PRO A 182 -1.92 -7.61 -8.70
C PRO A 182 -1.04 -6.87 -7.67
N PHE A 183 -1.26 -5.57 -7.46
CA PHE A 183 -0.54 -4.76 -6.47
C PHE A 183 -0.82 -5.23 -5.04
N ILE A 184 -2.08 -5.55 -4.74
CA ILE A 184 -2.47 -6.08 -3.42
C ILE A 184 -1.86 -7.48 -3.21
N SER A 185 -1.84 -8.34 -4.23
CA SER A 185 -1.21 -9.67 -4.10
C SER A 185 0.31 -9.61 -3.89
N GLN A 186 0.98 -8.60 -4.49
CA GLN A 186 2.42 -8.38 -4.32
C GLN A 186 2.74 -7.95 -2.88
N GLN A 187 1.92 -7.05 -2.30
CA GLN A 187 2.05 -6.63 -0.91
C GLN A 187 1.88 -7.79 0.08
N ILE A 188 0.90 -8.68 -0.14
CA ILE A 188 0.66 -9.84 0.73
C ILE A 188 1.79 -10.87 0.62
N THR A 189 2.34 -11.09 -0.58
CA THR A 189 3.44 -12.04 -0.80
C THR A 189 4.72 -11.56 -0.11
N LEU A 190 5.01 -10.27 -0.16
CA LEU A 190 6.15 -9.68 0.56
C LEU A 190 5.98 -9.79 2.07
N PHE A 191 4.77 -9.55 2.60
CA PHE A 191 4.50 -9.68 4.04
C PHE A 191 4.63 -11.12 4.52
N ARG A 192 4.18 -12.11 3.72
CA ARG A 192 4.33 -13.54 4.03
C ARG A 192 5.79 -14.00 3.99
N LEU A 193 6.60 -13.52 3.04
CA LEU A 193 8.03 -13.83 3.00
C LEU A 193 8.77 -13.23 4.19
N HIS A 194 8.44 -11.99 4.57
CA HIS A 194 9.08 -11.33 5.70
C HIS A 194 8.78 -12.05 7.03
N HIS A 195 7.53 -12.51 7.21
CA HIS A 195 7.16 -13.29 8.38
C HIS A 195 7.76 -14.71 8.40
N ALA A 196 7.88 -15.36 7.24
CA ALA A 196 8.52 -16.67 7.13
C ALA A 196 10.02 -16.60 7.43
N ILE A 197 10.69 -15.52 7.01
CA ILE A 197 12.11 -15.27 7.30
C ILE A 197 12.29 -14.89 8.79
N ALA A 198 11.41 -14.06 9.34
CA ALA A 198 11.45 -13.70 10.76
C ALA A 198 11.24 -14.92 11.69
N ALA A 199 10.34 -15.84 11.30
CA ALA A 199 10.13 -17.09 12.03
C ALA A 199 11.32 -18.05 11.95
N LEU A 200 12.14 -17.98 10.89
CA LEU A 200 13.36 -18.78 10.74
C LEU A 200 14.60 -18.13 11.40
N SER A 201 14.62 -16.80 11.57
CA SER A 201 15.74 -16.11 12.22
C SER A 201 15.84 -16.34 13.73
N ASP A 202 14.72 -16.70 14.39
CA ASP A 202 14.68 -17.00 15.83
C ASP A 202 15.45 -18.29 16.20
N GLY A 203 15.56 -19.24 15.27
CA GLY A 203 16.35 -20.46 15.49
C GLY A 203 17.86 -20.22 15.38
N ARG A 204 18.30 -19.20 14.63
CA ARG A 204 19.71 -18.90 14.40
C ARG A 204 20.36 -18.22 15.60
N THR A 205 19.63 -17.30 16.24
CA THR A 205 20.10 -16.63 17.46
C THR A 205 20.30 -17.62 18.60
N GLN A 206 19.39 -18.59 18.76
CA GLN A 206 19.48 -19.63 19.78
C GLN A 206 20.66 -20.59 19.56
N ALA A 207 20.92 -20.97 18.30
CA ALA A 207 22.06 -21.82 17.94
C ALA A 207 23.42 -21.10 18.11
N GLU A 208 23.47 -19.81 17.75
CA GLU A 208 24.67 -18.99 17.95
C GLU A 208 24.98 -18.77 19.44
N ASP A 209 23.97 -18.64 20.29
CA ASP A 209 24.14 -18.47 21.73
C ASP A 209 24.66 -19.73 22.43
N ILE A 210 24.12 -20.91 22.06
CA ILE A 210 24.62 -22.20 22.53
C ILE A 210 26.07 -22.42 22.07
N ARG A 211 26.38 -22.09 20.80
CA ARG A 211 27.74 -22.23 20.27
C ARG A 211 28.72 -21.29 20.97
N ARG A 212 28.31 -20.05 21.27
CA ARG A 212 29.11 -19.09 22.07
C ARG A 212 29.37 -19.63 23.48
N ARG A 213 28.37 -20.18 24.15
CA ARG A 213 28.53 -20.80 25.49
C ARG A 213 29.50 -21.96 25.46
N ILE A 214 29.36 -22.89 24.50
CA ILE A 214 30.28 -24.03 24.35
C ILE A 214 31.72 -23.54 24.10
N THR A 215 31.90 -22.54 23.24
CA THR A 215 33.22 -21.99 22.91
C THR A 215 33.84 -21.28 24.12
N ALA A 216 33.05 -20.55 24.91
CA ALA A 216 33.53 -19.90 26.13
C ALA A 216 34.00 -20.90 27.20
N PHE A 217 33.27 -22.02 27.37
CA PHE A 217 33.67 -23.09 28.31
C PHE A 217 34.92 -23.87 27.85
N THR A 218 35.13 -24.02 26.54
CA THR A 218 36.24 -24.81 25.99
C THR A 218 37.51 -24.01 25.70
N ALA A 219 37.41 -22.70 25.46
CA ALA A 219 38.55 -21.86 25.14
C ALA A 219 39.42 -21.50 26.36
N ALA A 220 38.85 -21.37 27.56
CA ALA A 220 39.59 -21.00 28.76
C ALA A 220 40.59 -22.09 29.23
N PRO A 221 40.24 -23.38 29.29
CA PRO A 221 41.19 -24.44 29.66
C PRO A 221 42.28 -24.64 28.59
N ALA A 222 41.92 -24.52 27.30
CA ALA A 222 42.87 -24.69 26.20
C ALA A 222 43.87 -23.53 26.09
N ALA A 223 43.48 -22.31 26.49
CA ALA A 223 44.39 -21.18 26.61
C ALA A 223 45.33 -21.33 27.81
N LEU A 224 44.83 -21.79 28.97
CA LEU A 224 45.65 -22.06 30.16
C LEU A 224 46.67 -23.19 29.93
N ALA A 225 46.24 -24.31 29.33
CA ALA A 225 47.13 -25.45 29.07
C ALA A 225 48.26 -25.12 28.08
N ARG A 226 48.00 -24.23 27.10
CA ARG A 226 49.03 -23.73 26.18
C ARG A 226 50.02 -22.79 26.85
N GLU A 227 49.56 -22.00 27.83
CA GLU A 227 50.43 -21.13 28.60
C GLU A 227 51.27 -21.92 29.62
N GLU A 228 50.69 -22.93 30.28
CA GLU A 228 51.41 -23.87 31.14
C GLU A 228 52.50 -24.64 30.38
N HIS A 229 52.23 -25.09 29.14
CA HIS A 229 53.25 -25.73 28.30
C HIS A 229 54.37 -24.77 27.85
N ARG A 230 54.10 -23.45 27.79
CA ARG A 230 55.10 -22.47 27.36
C ARG A 230 56.01 -22.02 28.50
N ILE A 231 55.47 -21.90 29.71
CA ILE A 231 56.19 -21.39 30.88
C ILE A 231 56.79 -22.53 31.73
N GLY A 232 56.32 -23.77 31.58
CA GLY A 232 56.65 -24.87 32.50
C GLY A 232 55.82 -24.74 33.78
N SER A 233 55.38 -25.86 34.37
CA SER A 233 54.55 -25.83 35.59
C SER A 233 55.43 -25.42 36.79
N PRO A 234 55.28 -24.20 37.36
CA PRO A 234 56.13 -23.75 38.46
C PRO A 234 55.92 -24.60 39.72
N LEU A 235 54.70 -25.13 39.89
CA LEU A 235 54.36 -26.03 40.99
C LEU A 235 55.07 -27.38 40.88
N HIS A 236 55.24 -27.90 39.66
CA HIS A 236 56.00 -29.13 39.46
C HIS A 236 57.47 -28.93 39.81
N ILE A 237 58.07 -27.82 39.36
CA ILE A 237 59.46 -27.46 39.67
C ILE A 237 59.67 -27.32 41.19
N ILE A 238 58.77 -26.63 41.89
CA ILE A 238 58.82 -26.49 43.36
C ILE A 238 58.72 -27.85 44.04
N GLY A 239 57.81 -28.71 43.60
CA GLY A 239 57.65 -30.06 44.14
C GLY A 239 58.91 -30.90 43.99
N THR A 240 59.46 -30.97 42.77
CA THR A 240 60.69 -31.72 42.50
C THR A 240 61.89 -31.20 43.30
N LEU A 241 62.02 -29.88 43.46
CA LEU A 241 63.07 -29.29 44.30
C LEU A 241 62.87 -29.62 45.78
N THR A 242 61.62 -29.60 46.25
CA THR A 242 61.31 -29.94 47.65
C THR A 242 61.66 -31.40 47.95
N ASP A 243 61.42 -32.31 47.01
CA ASP A 243 61.70 -33.74 47.18
C ASP A 243 63.21 -34.06 47.04
N ALA A 244 63.93 -33.37 46.15
CA ALA A 244 65.32 -33.67 45.87
C ALA A 244 66.32 -32.95 46.80
N LEU A 245 65.95 -31.82 47.39
CA LEU A 245 66.87 -31.06 48.24
C LEU A 245 67.06 -31.75 49.61
N PRO A 246 68.31 -31.93 50.08
CA PRO A 246 68.56 -32.51 51.40
C PRO A 246 68.07 -31.60 52.54
N ASP A 247 67.60 -32.18 53.64
CA ASP A 247 67.10 -31.48 54.85
C ASP A 247 68.05 -30.42 55.44
N GLY A 248 69.35 -30.52 55.14
CA GLY A 248 70.38 -29.54 55.53
C GLY A 248 70.58 -28.39 54.54
N THR A 249 69.61 -28.12 53.66
CA THR A 249 69.64 -27.10 52.61
C THR A 249 68.38 -26.25 52.65
N PHE A 250 68.54 -24.92 52.70
CA PHE A 250 67.43 -23.97 52.72
C PHE A 250 67.58 -22.99 51.57
N LEU A 251 66.51 -22.81 50.79
CA LEU A 251 66.45 -21.80 49.74
C LEU A 251 65.92 -20.48 50.32
N THR A 252 66.61 -19.38 50.05
CA THR A 252 66.22 -18.02 50.42
C THR A 252 65.53 -17.31 49.28
N ALA A 253 65.98 -17.54 48.04
CA ALA A 253 65.34 -17.02 46.85
C ALA A 253 65.38 -18.05 45.72
N MET A 254 64.29 -18.09 44.95
CA MET A 254 64.19 -18.89 43.74
C MET A 254 63.57 -18.04 42.64
N HIS A 255 64.28 -17.90 41.53
CA HIS A 255 63.82 -17.19 40.34
C HIS A 255 63.63 -18.18 39.21
N ILE A 256 62.40 -18.26 38.68
CA ILE A 256 62.06 -19.08 37.53
C ILE A 256 61.80 -18.14 36.36
N HIS A 257 62.62 -18.25 35.32
CA HIS A 257 62.39 -17.55 34.06
C HIS A 257 62.37 -18.56 32.92
N GLU A 258 61.18 -18.79 32.36
CA GLU A 258 60.92 -19.88 31.41
C GLU A 258 61.35 -21.23 32.02
N ARG A 259 62.47 -21.79 31.55
CA ARG A 259 63.04 -23.05 32.05
C ARG A 259 64.33 -22.87 32.83
N HIS A 260 64.81 -21.64 33.02
CA HIS A 260 66.00 -21.38 33.82
C HIS A 260 65.59 -21.08 35.25
N VAL A 261 66.10 -21.88 36.18
CA VAL A 261 65.84 -21.76 37.60
C VAL A 261 67.13 -21.33 38.27
N THR A 262 67.10 -20.15 38.89
CA THR A 262 68.18 -19.66 39.75
C THR A 262 67.77 -19.88 41.20
N MET A 263 68.64 -20.55 41.96
CA MET A 263 68.41 -20.95 43.34
C MET A 263 69.50 -20.35 44.22
N GLU A 264 69.08 -19.61 45.23
CA GLU A 264 69.94 -18.99 46.23
C GLU A 264 69.60 -19.53 47.61
N GLY A 265 70.61 -19.87 48.40
CA GLY A 265 70.36 -20.44 49.71
C GLY A 265 71.62 -20.78 50.48
N GLU A 266 71.41 -21.48 51.59
CA GLU A 266 72.45 -21.99 52.46
C GLU A 266 72.36 -23.51 52.57
N SER A 267 73.51 -24.19 52.51
CA SER A 267 73.57 -25.65 52.66
C SER A 267 74.75 -26.08 53.51
N THR A 268 74.55 -27.15 54.27
CA THR A 268 75.64 -27.86 54.96
C THR A 268 76.64 -28.51 54.00
N GLN A 269 76.23 -28.79 52.75
CA GLN A 269 77.02 -29.50 51.74
C GLN A 269 76.79 -28.92 50.33
N ALA A 270 77.03 -27.61 50.16
CA ALA A 270 76.75 -26.90 48.91
C ALA A 270 77.37 -27.57 47.67
N THR A 271 78.62 -28.04 47.74
CA THR A 271 79.33 -28.69 46.61
C THR A 271 78.65 -29.96 46.08
N LYS A 272 77.84 -30.65 46.91
CA LYS A 272 77.14 -31.87 46.50
C LYS A 272 75.80 -31.60 45.81
N LEU A 273 75.27 -30.37 45.89
CA LEU A 273 73.95 -30.03 45.36
C LEU A 273 73.86 -30.12 43.85
N ILE A 274 74.95 -29.82 43.11
CA ILE A 274 74.97 -29.99 41.65
C ILE A 274 74.66 -31.45 41.28
N GLY A 275 75.32 -32.40 41.95
CA GLY A 275 75.11 -33.83 41.69
C GLY A 275 73.68 -34.27 42.01
N VAL A 276 73.10 -33.79 43.10
CA VAL A 276 71.72 -34.10 43.50
C VAL A 276 70.71 -33.54 42.50
N LEU A 277 70.90 -32.30 42.03
CA LEU A 277 70.02 -31.66 41.06
C LEU A 277 70.05 -32.37 39.70
N GLU A 278 71.22 -32.82 39.25
CA GLU A 278 71.35 -33.51 37.97
C GLU A 278 70.86 -34.96 38.01
N HIS A 279 71.10 -35.68 39.11
CA HIS A 279 70.80 -37.12 39.18
C HIS A 279 69.39 -37.42 39.70
N ASP A 280 68.92 -36.67 40.71
CA ASP A 280 67.67 -36.97 41.42
C ASP A 280 66.51 -36.11 40.88
N ALA A 281 66.78 -34.82 40.63
CA ALA A 281 65.78 -33.87 40.20
C ALA A 281 65.66 -33.70 38.67
N ALA A 282 66.51 -34.40 37.89
CA ALA A 282 66.59 -34.33 36.43
C ALA A 282 66.77 -32.90 35.86
N PHE A 283 67.39 -32.00 36.64
CA PHE A 283 67.81 -30.70 36.13
C PHE A 283 69.03 -30.87 35.23
N SER A 284 69.14 -30.01 34.22
CA SER A 284 70.29 -30.00 33.31
C SER A 284 71.07 -28.71 33.45
N ASP A 285 72.37 -28.74 33.14
CA ASP A 285 73.24 -27.56 33.16
C ASP A 285 73.29 -26.88 34.55
N ALA A 286 73.39 -27.68 35.62
CA ALA A 286 73.44 -27.17 36.97
C ALA A 286 74.86 -26.68 37.30
N ALA A 287 75.02 -25.37 37.50
CA ALA A 287 76.32 -24.77 37.77
C ALA A 287 76.22 -23.66 38.83
N PHE A 288 77.29 -23.48 39.60
CA PHE A 288 77.40 -22.32 40.49
C PHE A 288 77.58 -21.04 39.66
N SER A 289 76.71 -20.06 39.86
CA SER A 289 76.80 -18.75 39.21
C SER A 289 77.57 -17.72 40.05
N GLY A 290 77.95 -18.08 41.28
CA GLY A 290 78.79 -17.29 42.17
C GLY A 290 79.73 -18.15 43.03
N PRO A 291 80.71 -17.54 43.72
CA PRO A 291 81.62 -18.26 44.61
C PRO A 291 80.86 -18.80 45.84
N VAL A 292 81.16 -20.04 46.24
CA VAL A 292 80.61 -20.62 47.47
C VAL A 292 81.36 -20.04 48.68
N THR A 293 80.64 -19.33 49.55
CA THR A 293 81.21 -18.64 50.71
C THR A 293 80.62 -19.18 52.01
N ARG A 294 81.40 -19.16 53.10
CA ARG A 294 80.90 -19.55 54.44
C ARG A 294 79.91 -18.51 54.96
N SER A 295 78.74 -18.94 55.46
CA SER A 295 77.76 -18.08 56.13
C SER A 295 78.31 -17.51 57.45
N GLU A 296 77.76 -16.39 57.93
CA GLU A 296 78.22 -15.64 59.13
C GLU A 296 78.24 -16.51 60.39
N ASN A 297 77.33 -17.48 60.50
CA ASN A 297 77.24 -18.44 61.60
C ASN A 297 78.28 -19.58 61.52
N LYS A 298 79.15 -19.58 60.50
CA LYS A 298 80.23 -20.57 60.23
C LYS A 298 79.79 -22.03 60.13
N GLN A 299 78.50 -22.34 60.07
CA GLN A 299 77.98 -23.71 60.01
C GLN A 299 77.47 -24.14 58.64
N MET A 300 77.20 -23.20 57.72
CA MET A 300 76.63 -23.46 56.40
C MET A 300 77.39 -22.68 55.33
N ASP A 301 77.29 -23.14 54.09
CA ASP A 301 77.85 -22.50 52.91
C ASP A 301 76.73 -21.85 52.10
N VAL A 302 76.89 -20.56 51.78
CA VAL A 302 76.00 -19.78 50.91
C VAL A 302 76.31 -20.14 49.46
N PHE A 303 75.28 -20.43 48.68
CA PHE A 303 75.40 -20.79 47.28
C PHE A 303 74.39 -20.07 46.39
N THR A 304 74.77 -19.91 45.13
CA THR A 304 73.87 -19.54 44.03
C THR A 304 74.09 -20.54 42.91
N ILE A 305 73.06 -21.29 42.54
CA ILE A 305 73.09 -22.29 41.48
C ILE A 305 72.10 -21.88 40.40
N ASN A 306 72.54 -21.93 39.15
CA ASN A 306 71.67 -21.84 37.98
C ASN A 306 71.52 -23.23 37.40
N ALA A 307 70.30 -23.63 37.07
CA ALA A 307 70.01 -24.90 36.44
C ALA A 307 68.82 -24.77 35.50
N LYS A 308 68.69 -25.69 34.54
CA LYS A 308 67.57 -25.75 33.62
C LYS A 308 66.59 -26.85 34.04
N ALA A 309 65.33 -26.47 34.26
CA ALA A 309 64.27 -27.35 34.73
C ALA A 309 63.95 -28.50 33.73
N PRO A 310 63.55 -29.67 34.25
CA PRO A 310 63.06 -30.78 33.42
C PRO A 310 61.84 -30.34 32.59
N GLY A 311 61.69 -30.97 31.42
CA GLY A 311 60.65 -30.63 30.43
C GLY A 311 59.37 -31.42 30.62
#